data_AF-A0A6I1W074-F1
#
_entry.id   AF-A0A6I1W074-F1
#
_cell.length_a   1.000
_cell.length_b   1.000
_cell.length_c   1.000
_cell.angle_alpha   90.00
_cell.angle_beta   90.00
_cell.angle_gamma   90.00
#
_symmetry.space_group_name_H-M   'P 1'
#
loop_
_entity.id
_entity.type
_entity.pdbx_description
1 polymer ?
#
loop_
_entity_poly.entity_id
_entity_poly.type
_entity_poly.pdbx_seq_one_letter_code
_entity_poly.pdbx_strand_id
1 'polypeptide(L)'
;NQASGDQPRALANGVLMYARHIDQLDQLGDLVARIINKHVALQILPEHYPIVGSCLLRAIEEVLGSDIATPQVLAAWGAAYNQLADILIGAEAAIYDE
;
A
#
# COMPACT_ATOMS: atom_id res chain seq x y z
N ASN A 1 18.25 -15.07 -6.48
CA ASN A 1 16.84 -15.31 -6.06
C ASN A 1 15.92 -14.10 -6.23
N GLN A 2 16.19 -13.20 -7.19
CA GLN A 2 15.24 -12.13 -7.60
C GLN A 2 14.57 -12.41 -8.97
N ALA A 3 14.84 -13.59 -9.56
CA ALA A 3 14.38 -13.97 -10.90
C ALA A 3 13.09 -14.81 -10.90
N SER A 4 12.58 -15.20 -9.73
CA SER A 4 11.29 -15.88 -9.63
C SER A 4 10.24 -14.81 -9.35
N GLY A 5 9.26 -14.63 -10.24
CA GLY A 5 8.17 -13.64 -10.11
C GLY A 5 7.24 -13.82 -8.90
N ASP A 6 7.69 -14.51 -7.86
CA ASP A 6 6.99 -14.77 -6.61
C ASP A 6 6.87 -13.51 -5.75
N GLN A 7 7.88 -12.62 -5.78
CA GLN A 7 7.84 -11.34 -5.07
C GLN A 7 6.76 -10.38 -5.60
N PRO A 8 6.67 -10.11 -6.93
CA PRO A 8 5.60 -9.27 -7.45
C PRO A 8 4.19 -9.85 -7.21
N ARG A 9 4.03 -11.19 -7.25
CA ARG A 9 2.75 -11.83 -6.88
C ARG A 9 2.43 -11.72 -5.40
N ALA A 10 3.40 -11.87 -4.51
CA ALA A 10 3.21 -11.71 -3.08
C ALA A 10 2.80 -10.27 -2.73
N LEU A 11 3.42 -9.28 -3.39
CA LEU A 11 3.07 -7.86 -3.23
C LEU A 11 1.65 -7.58 -3.75
N ALA A 12 1.32 -8.06 -4.96
CA ALA A 12 -0.01 -7.89 -5.55
C ALA A 12 -1.10 -8.56 -4.69
N ASN A 13 -0.86 -9.77 -4.16
CA ASN A 13 -1.77 -10.43 -3.23
C ASN A 13 -1.88 -9.69 -1.89
N GLY A 14 -0.78 -9.13 -1.38
CA GLY A 14 -0.79 -8.31 -0.17
C GLY A 14 -1.65 -7.07 -0.33
N VAL A 15 -1.53 -6.37 -1.46
CA VAL A 15 -2.35 -5.20 -1.79
C VAL A 15 -3.81 -5.58 -2.06
N LEU A 16 -4.06 -6.71 -2.73
CA LEU A 16 -5.41 -7.21 -2.99
C LEU A 16 -6.13 -7.69 -1.71
N MET A 17 -5.39 -8.21 -0.74
CA MET A 17 -5.92 -8.54 0.59
C MET A 17 -6.16 -7.29 1.42
N TYR A 18 -5.23 -6.34 1.38
CA TYR A 18 -5.40 -5.05 2.03
C TYR A 18 -6.64 -4.31 1.52
N ALA A 19 -6.83 -4.20 0.21
CA ALA A 19 -8.00 -3.53 -0.35
C ALA A 19 -9.31 -4.28 -0.16
N ARG A 20 -9.28 -5.61 -0.05
CA ARG A 20 -10.47 -6.38 0.33
C ARG A 20 -10.87 -6.17 1.79
N HIS A 21 -9.98 -5.63 2.63
CA HIS A 21 -10.19 -5.44 4.07
C HIS A 21 -9.96 -3.97 4.47
N ILE A 22 -9.95 -3.05 3.52
CA ILE A 22 -9.71 -1.63 3.79
C ILE A 22 -10.82 -0.98 4.63
N ASP A 23 -12.01 -1.60 4.64
CA ASP A 23 -13.13 -1.19 5.48
C ASP A 23 -13.03 -1.77 6.91
N GLN A 24 -11.96 -2.53 7.21
CA GLN A 24 -11.72 -3.24 8.47
C GLN A 24 -10.32 -2.93 9.02
N LEU A 25 -9.90 -1.66 8.94
CA LEU A 25 -8.61 -1.20 9.46
C LEU A 25 -8.41 -1.59 10.94
N ASP A 26 -9.50 -1.56 11.72
CA ASP A 26 -9.57 -1.93 13.13
C ASP A 26 -9.19 -3.41 13.38
N GLN A 27 -9.34 -4.27 12.38
CA GLN A 27 -8.97 -5.69 12.45
C GLN A 27 -7.52 -5.96 12.05
N LEU A 28 -6.82 -4.97 11.47
CA LEU A 28 -5.43 -5.16 11.03
C LEU A 28 -4.43 -5.12 12.18
N GLY A 29 -4.81 -4.67 13.38
CA GLY A 29 -4.11 -4.83 14.66
C GLY A 29 -2.57 -4.86 14.55
N ASP A 30 -1.96 -5.99 14.94
CA ASP A 30 -0.51 -6.22 14.96
C ASP A 30 0.18 -6.12 13.59
N LEU A 31 -0.55 -6.23 12.48
CA LEU A 31 0.05 -6.09 11.15
C LEU A 31 0.44 -4.63 10.90
N VAL A 32 -0.42 -3.69 11.24
CA VAL A 32 -0.16 -2.25 11.08
C VAL A 32 1.02 -1.83 11.94
N ALA A 33 1.06 -2.26 13.20
CA ALA A 33 2.19 -2.00 14.09
C ALA A 33 3.51 -2.55 13.53
N ARG A 34 3.51 -3.76 12.94
CA ARG A 34 4.69 -4.34 12.29
C ARG A 34 5.13 -3.56 11.06
N ILE A 35 4.19 -3.07 10.24
CA ILE A 35 4.48 -2.24 9.06
C ILE A 35 5.14 -0.94 9.49
N ILE A 36 4.53 -0.22 10.44
CA ILE A 36 5.04 1.05 10.98
C ILE A 36 6.48 0.87 11.50
N ASN A 37 6.72 -0.11 12.38
CA ASN A 37 8.06 -0.37 12.92
C ASN A 37 9.07 -0.69 11.81
N LYS A 38 8.64 -1.42 10.78
CA LYS A 38 9.52 -1.74 9.64
C LYS A 38 9.81 -0.51 8.78
N HIS A 39 8.83 0.36 8.55
CA HIS A 39 8.98 1.60 7.81
C HIS A 39 9.92 2.58 8.52
N VAL A 40 9.73 2.76 9.83
CA VAL A 40 10.63 3.54 10.68
C VAL A 40 12.06 3.00 10.62
N ALA A 41 12.23 1.68 10.79
CA ALA A 41 13.55 1.04 10.70
C ALA A 41 14.22 1.14 9.32
N LEU A 42 13.44 1.35 8.26
CA LEU A 42 13.92 1.56 6.89
C LEU A 42 13.97 3.05 6.50
N GLN A 43 13.67 3.96 7.42
CA GLN A 43 13.65 5.41 7.20
C GLN A 43 12.73 5.82 6.04
N ILE A 44 11.54 5.22 5.97
CA ILE A 44 10.52 5.62 5.00
C ILE A 44 9.98 7.00 5.37
N LEU A 45 9.90 7.88 4.37
CA LEU A 45 9.46 9.26 4.50
C LEU A 45 8.09 9.47 3.82
N PRO A 46 7.32 10.49 4.22
CA PRO A 46 6.04 10.82 3.60
C PRO A 46 6.13 11.00 2.07
N GLU A 47 7.22 11.58 1.58
CA GLU A 47 7.48 11.80 0.15
C GLU A 47 7.65 10.50 -0.68
N HIS A 48 7.89 9.36 -0.04
CA HIS A 48 7.96 8.08 -0.73
C HIS A 48 6.58 7.52 -1.09
N TYR A 49 5.54 7.86 -0.32
CA TYR A 49 4.20 7.31 -0.51
C TYR A 49 3.60 7.65 -1.88
N PRO A 50 3.65 8.90 -2.39
CA PRO A 50 3.14 9.21 -3.73
C PRO A 50 3.81 8.40 -4.84
N ILE A 51 5.12 8.11 -4.70
CA ILE A 51 5.89 7.32 -5.67
C ILE A 51 5.35 5.89 -5.69
N VAL A 52 5.22 5.27 -4.52
CA VAL A 52 4.71 3.90 -4.38
C VAL A 52 3.26 3.80 -4.86
N GLY A 53 2.40 4.76 -4.50
CA GLY A 53 1.01 4.83 -4.95
C GLY A 53 0.90 4.88 -6.47
N SER A 54 1.71 5.71 -7.13
CA SER A 54 1.72 5.81 -8.60
C SER A 54 2.16 4.51 -9.28
N CYS A 55 3.18 3.86 -8.74
CA CYS A 55 3.66 2.56 -9.23
C CYS A 55 2.61 1.46 -9.04
N LEU A 56 1.93 1.48 -7.89
CA LEU A 56 0.87 0.52 -7.59
C LEU A 56 -0.30 0.65 -8.57
N LEU A 57 -0.82 1.85 -8.79
CA LEU A 57 -1.96 2.05 -9.70
C LEU A 57 -1.62 1.65 -11.13
N ARG A 58 -0.40 1.96 -11.60
CA ARG A 58 0.10 1.50 -12.90
C ARG A 58 0.19 -0.02 -12.98
N ALA A 59 0.69 -0.68 -11.93
CA ALA A 59 0.78 -2.13 -11.89
C ALA A 59 -0.60 -2.80 -11.89
N ILE A 60 -1.59 -2.21 -11.20
CA ILE A 60 -2.97 -2.66 -11.21
C ILE A 60 -3.54 -2.59 -12.64
N GLU A 61 -3.33 -1.45 -13.33
CA GLU A 61 -3.76 -1.29 -14.73
C GLU A 61 -3.10 -2.30 -15.67
N GLU A 62 -1.79 -2.51 -15.55
CA GLU A 62 -1.04 -3.46 -16.37
C GLU A 62 -1.49 -4.91 -16.17
N VAL A 63 -1.79 -5.30 -14.93
CA VAL A 63 -2.17 -6.69 -14.59
C VAL A 63 -3.63 -6.98 -14.92
N LEU A 64 -4.55 -6.05 -14.64
CA LEU A 64 -5.98 -6.26 -14.84
C LEU A 64 -6.46 -5.90 -16.25
N GLY A 65 -5.69 -5.08 -16.98
CA GLY A 65 -6.06 -4.56 -18.28
C GLY A 65 -7.10 -3.44 -18.20
N SER A 66 -7.15 -2.60 -19.24
CA SER A 66 -7.97 -1.38 -19.31
C SER A 66 -9.49 -1.62 -19.17
N ASP A 67 -9.97 -2.81 -19.52
CA ASP A 67 -11.39 -3.16 -19.47
C ASP A 67 -11.88 -3.35 -18.01
N ILE A 68 -10.98 -3.77 -17.12
CA ILE A 68 -11.27 -4.00 -15.69
C ILE A 68 -10.76 -2.84 -14.84
N ALA A 69 -9.55 -2.35 -15.12
CA ALA A 69 -8.96 -1.19 -14.48
C ALA A 69 -9.52 0.12 -15.07
N THR A 70 -10.85 0.26 -15.06
CA THR A 70 -11.51 1.48 -15.53
C THR A 70 -11.07 2.70 -14.71
N PRO A 71 -11.22 3.93 -15.24
CA PRO A 71 -10.86 5.14 -14.50
C PRO A 71 -11.51 5.24 -13.11
N GLN A 72 -12.74 4.74 -12.99
CA GLN A 72 -13.49 4.74 -11.73
C GLN A 72 -12.92 3.74 -10.72
N VAL A 73 -12.49 2.56 -11.20
CA VAL A 73 -11.81 1.56 -10.38
C VAL A 73 -10.46 2.09 -9.91
N LEU A 74 -9.62 2.62 -10.80
CA LEU A 74 -8.32 3.18 -10.44
C LEU A 74 -8.44 4.36 -9.47
N ALA A 75 -9.46 5.21 -9.63
CA ALA A 75 -9.74 6.30 -8.68
C ALA A 75 -10.10 5.78 -7.28
N ALA A 76 -10.92 4.72 -7.19
CA ALA A 76 -11.27 4.11 -5.91
C ALA A 76 -10.03 3.50 -5.22
N TRP A 77 -9.18 2.81 -5.99
CA TRP A 77 -7.91 2.30 -5.50
C TRP A 77 -6.94 3.40 -5.05
N GLY A 78 -6.90 4.53 -5.77
CA GLY A 78 -6.10 5.68 -5.38
C GLY A 78 -6.56 6.30 -4.07
N ALA A 79 -7.88 6.47 -3.89
CA ALA A 79 -8.45 6.97 -2.65
C ALA A 79 -8.17 6.04 -1.47
N ALA A 80 -8.35 4.74 -1.67
CA ALA A 80 -8.01 3.68 -0.72
C ALA A 80 -6.54 3.72 -0.29
N TYR A 81 -5.63 3.82 -1.26
CA TYR A 81 -4.19 3.93 -0.98
C TYR A 81 -3.86 5.19 -0.17
N ASN A 82 -4.40 6.35 -0.56
CA ASN A 82 -4.13 7.60 0.14
C ASN A 82 -4.63 7.57 1.59
N GLN A 83 -5.80 7.00 1.83
CA GLN A 83 -6.31 6.84 3.19
C GLN A 83 -5.37 6.00 4.07
N LEU A 84 -4.83 4.89 3.53
CA LEU A 84 -3.82 4.11 4.25
C LEU A 84 -2.54 4.91 4.48
N ALA A 85 -2.06 5.59 3.43
CA ALA A 85 -0.83 6.37 3.47
C ALA A 85 -0.89 7.42 4.58
N ASP A 86 -2.00 8.16 4.69
CA ASP A 86 -2.20 9.18 5.72
C ASP A 86 -2.14 8.58 7.14
N ILE A 87 -2.75 7.41 7.34
CA ILE A 87 -2.72 6.70 8.63
C ILE A 87 -1.29 6.27 9.00
N LEU A 88 -0.57 5.66 8.06
CA LEU A 88 0.78 5.18 8.29
C LEU A 88 1.75 6.34 8.51
N ILE A 89 1.68 7.39 7.68
CA ILE A 89 2.50 8.61 7.81
C ILE A 89 2.31 9.23 9.20
N GLY A 90 1.07 9.39 9.66
CA GLY A 90 0.78 9.95 10.97
C GLY A 90 1.35 9.10 12.12
N ALA A 91 1.23 7.77 12.02
CA ALA A 91 1.74 6.86 13.03
C ALA A 91 3.27 6.76 13.04
N GLU A 92 3.91 6.83 11.87
CA GLU A 92 5.37 6.81 11.73
C GLU A 92 5.99 8.12 12.22
N ALA A 93 5.38 9.27 11.93
CA ALA A 93 5.82 10.57 12.42
C ALA A 93 5.86 10.61 13.95
N ALA A 94 4.86 10.05 14.62
CA ALA A 94 4.83 9.98 16.09
C ALA A 94 6.02 9.20 16.69
N ILE A 95 6.60 8.26 15.96
CA ILE A 95 7.77 7.48 16.40
C ILE A 95 9.08 8.18 16.03
N TYR A 96 9.12 8.91 14.90
CA TYR A 96 10.31 9.70 14.55
C TYR A 96 10.52 10.91 15.47
N ASP A 97 9.44 11.42 16.08
CA ASP A 97 9.47 12.54 17.02
C ASP A 97 9.78 12.12 18.48
N GLU A 98 9.92 10.81 18.76
CA GLU A 98 10.42 10.25 20.04
C GLU A 98 11.95 10.14 20.08
#